data_AF-A0A9P5U222-F1
#
_entry.id   AF-A0A9P5U222-F1
#
_cell.length_a   1.000
_cell.length_b   1.000
_cell.length_c   1.000
_cell.angle_alpha   90.00
_cell.angle_beta   90.00
_cell.angle_gamma   90.00
#
_symmetry.space_group_name_H-M   'P 1'
#
loop_
_entity.id
_entity.type
_entity.pdbx_description
1 polymer ?
#
loop_
_entity_poly.entity_id
_entity_poly.type
_entity_poly.pdbx_seq_one_letter_code
_entity_poly.pdbx_strand_id
1 'polypeptide(L)'
;MSIPPMSGPPSGVYTITSLSGKGGVVGVAPILPAFQQLATFPENPFDSKWQVTRTPKGTYLLSILNGYRYSGVLDDRIVIATIHEHQSNEWEITSFQYQGPNLYAIQLVDRSKAWTLDNVDSEEQSRIIAERLQLTKDLPPQALPYQLFQIRRVDE
;
A
#
# COMPACT_ATOMS: atom_id res chain seq x y z
N MET A 1 -9.72 25.86 12.25
CA MET A 1 -8.68 24.88 12.62
C MET A 1 -8.18 24.24 11.35
N SER A 2 -6.92 24.50 10.96
CA SER A 2 -6.32 23.84 9.80
C SER A 2 -5.83 22.46 10.23
N ILE A 3 -6.33 21.42 9.55
CA ILE A 3 -5.80 20.07 9.66
C ILE A 3 -4.35 20.13 9.13
N PRO A 4 -3.34 19.60 9.87
CA PRO A 4 -1.96 19.61 9.38
C PRO A 4 -1.88 18.87 8.05
N PRO A 5 -0.97 19.25 7.14
CA PRO A 5 -0.81 18.56 5.87
C PRO A 5 -0.47 17.10 6.15
N MET A 6 -1.43 16.20 5.90
CA MET A 6 -1.25 14.76 5.96
C MET A 6 -0.24 14.40 4.86
N SER A 7 1.04 14.35 5.23
CA SER A 7 2.11 14.06 4.30
C SER A 7 2.39 12.57 4.33
N GLY A 8 2.29 11.94 3.17
CA GLY A 8 2.89 10.63 2.94
C GLY A 8 4.42 10.72 2.96
N PRO A 9 5.13 9.59 2.80
CA PRO A 9 6.58 9.56 2.81
C PRO A 9 7.18 10.41 1.66
N PRO A 10 8.45 10.84 1.76
CA PRO A 10 9.15 11.42 0.62
C PRO A 10 9.36 10.38 -0.50
N SER A 11 9.75 10.83 -1.69
CA SER A 11 10.14 9.90 -2.76
C SER A 11 11.38 9.11 -2.35
N GLY A 12 11.43 7.82 -2.67
CA GLY A 12 12.52 6.93 -2.27
C GLY A 12 12.19 5.46 -2.43
N VAL A 13 13.09 4.60 -1.95
CA VAL A 13 12.94 3.15 -1.96
C VAL A 13 12.53 2.67 -0.56
N TYR A 14 11.47 1.88 -0.50
CA TYR A 14 10.81 1.48 0.73
C TYR A 14 10.53 -0.02 0.79
N THR A 15 10.44 -0.55 2.00
CA THR A 15 9.68 -1.75 2.30
C THR A 15 8.27 -1.33 2.76
N ILE A 16 7.26 -2.04 2.27
CA ILE A 16 5.87 -1.86 2.69
C ILE A 16 5.45 -3.14 3.39
N THR A 17 4.99 -3.04 4.63
CA THR A 17 4.70 -4.20 5.49
C THR A 17 3.30 -4.08 6.07
N SER A 18 2.53 -5.16 6.07
CA SER A 18 1.31 -5.24 6.87
C SER A 18 1.66 -5.59 8.31
N LEU A 19 1.05 -4.91 9.28
CA LEU A 19 1.12 -5.31 10.69
C LEU A 19 -0.06 -6.18 11.13
N SER A 20 -0.99 -6.47 10.22
CA SER A 20 -2.18 -7.27 10.47
C SER A 20 -2.06 -8.69 9.91
N GLY A 21 -2.86 -9.61 10.47
CA GLY A 21 -2.84 -11.03 10.11
C GLY A 21 -1.53 -11.68 10.53
N LYS A 22 -0.92 -12.50 9.66
CA LYS A 22 0.44 -13.01 9.86
C LYS A 22 1.53 -11.92 9.70
N GLY A 23 1.13 -10.69 9.38
CA GLY A 23 2.03 -9.62 8.97
C GLY A 23 2.72 -9.95 7.64
N GLY A 24 3.76 -9.19 7.32
CA GLY A 24 4.67 -9.52 6.22
C GLY A 24 4.81 -8.42 5.18
N VAL A 25 5.81 -8.60 4.31
CA VAL A 25 6.16 -7.63 3.28
C VAL A 25 5.16 -7.73 2.13
N VAL A 26 4.59 -6.59 1.77
CA VAL A 26 3.71 -6.45 0.61
C VAL A 26 4.55 -6.49 -0.66
N GLY A 27 4.18 -7.37 -1.58
CA GLY A 27 4.88 -7.53 -2.84
C GLY A 27 4.14 -8.46 -3.78
N VAL A 28 4.91 -9.11 -4.64
CA VAL A 28 4.44 -10.07 -5.64
C VAL A 28 5.33 -11.31 -5.65
N ALA A 29 4.83 -12.41 -6.20
CA ALA A 29 5.63 -13.62 -6.38
C ALA A 29 6.71 -13.40 -7.47
N PRO A 30 7.79 -14.20 -7.50
CA PRO A 30 8.97 -13.97 -8.35
C PRO A 30 8.76 -14.33 -9.83
N ILE A 31 7.54 -14.72 -10.20
CA ILE A 31 7.15 -14.93 -11.60
C ILE A 31 6.79 -13.56 -12.16
N LEU A 32 7.15 -13.22 -13.39
CA LEU A 32 6.80 -11.91 -13.97
C LEU A 32 5.76 -12.06 -15.11
N PRO A 33 4.49 -12.45 -14.84
CA PRO A 33 3.42 -12.25 -15.81
C PRO A 33 3.13 -10.76 -16.01
N ALA A 34 2.29 -10.42 -16.99
CA ALA A 34 1.90 -9.05 -17.31
C ALA A 34 1.40 -8.24 -16.10
N PHE A 35 0.67 -8.91 -15.20
CA PHE A 35 0.25 -8.34 -13.92
C PHE A 35 0.20 -9.42 -12.84
N GLN A 36 0.32 -9.02 -11.58
CA GLN A 36 0.10 -9.88 -10.42
C GLN A 36 -0.69 -9.15 -9.34
N GLN A 37 -1.56 -9.89 -8.65
CA GLN A 37 -2.18 -9.40 -7.44
C GLN A 37 -1.13 -9.25 -6.33
N LEU A 38 -1.20 -8.13 -5.60
CA LEU A 38 -0.36 -7.91 -4.43
C LEU A 38 -0.77 -8.82 -3.28
N ALA A 39 0.21 -9.29 -2.53
CA ALA A 39 0.00 -10.11 -1.35
C ALA A 39 1.08 -9.82 -0.29
N THR A 40 0.85 -10.27 0.94
CA THR A 40 1.87 -10.24 2.00
C THR A 40 2.66 -11.54 2.03
N PHE A 41 3.96 -11.44 2.27
CA PHE A 41 4.84 -12.58 2.43
C PHE A 41 5.48 -12.52 3.83
N PRO A 42 5.45 -13.61 4.62
CA PRO A 42 5.99 -13.61 5.99
C PRO A 42 7.47 -13.23 6.06
N GLU A 43 8.24 -13.74 5.10
CA GLU A 43 9.61 -13.30 4.84
C GLU A 43 9.60 -12.32 3.65
N ASN A 44 10.72 -11.65 3.40
CA ASN A 44 10.92 -10.91 2.14
C ASN A 44 11.74 -11.76 1.14
N PRO A 45 11.27 -12.93 0.69
CA PRO A 45 12.08 -13.85 -0.11
C PRO A 45 12.41 -13.29 -1.49
N PHE A 46 11.74 -12.21 -1.91
CA PHE A 46 11.83 -11.67 -3.27
C PHE A 46 12.38 -10.24 -3.32
N ASP A 47 12.93 -9.74 -2.21
CA ASP A 47 13.44 -8.38 -2.07
C ASP A 47 12.45 -7.33 -2.64
N SER A 48 11.18 -7.43 -2.21
CA SER A 48 10.08 -6.57 -2.65
C SER A 48 10.29 -5.14 -2.15
N LYS A 49 11.10 -4.41 -2.91
CA LYS A 49 11.41 -2.99 -2.70
C LYS A 49 10.50 -2.15 -3.59
N TRP A 50 9.83 -1.21 -2.95
CA TRP A 50 8.91 -0.29 -3.59
C TRP A 50 9.61 1.03 -3.86
N GLN A 51 9.63 1.44 -5.13
CA GLN A 51 9.92 2.82 -5.48
C GLN A 51 8.64 3.64 -5.29
N VAL A 52 8.67 4.54 -4.32
CA VAL A 52 7.61 5.52 -4.06
C VAL A 52 8.04 6.83 -4.71
N THR A 53 7.21 7.36 -5.61
CA THR A 53 7.49 8.61 -6.32
C THR A 53 6.36 9.59 -6.09
N ARG A 54 6.64 10.68 -5.36
CA ARG A 54 5.70 11.78 -5.16
C ARG A 54 5.60 12.63 -6.43
N THR A 55 4.38 12.84 -6.92
CA THR A 55 4.11 13.69 -8.09
C THR A 55 4.10 15.17 -7.69
N PRO A 56 4.19 16.11 -8.66
CA PRO A 56 4.03 17.54 -8.39
C PRO A 56 2.66 17.91 -7.79
N LYS A 57 1.64 17.06 -7.98
CA LYS A 57 0.30 17.25 -7.40
C LYS A 57 0.20 16.77 -5.94
N GLY A 58 1.26 16.19 -5.40
CA GLY A 58 1.29 15.64 -4.04
C GLY A 58 0.72 14.23 -3.91
N THR A 59 0.36 13.58 -5.02
CA THR A 59 -0.03 12.17 -5.12
C THR A 59 1.20 11.28 -5.30
N TYR A 60 1.01 9.97 -5.40
CA TYR A 60 2.08 8.98 -5.42
C TYR A 60 1.91 7.97 -6.56
N LEU A 61 3.02 7.67 -7.21
CA LEU A 61 3.17 6.50 -8.07
C LEU A 61 3.98 5.45 -7.30
N LEU A 62 3.54 4.20 -7.38
CA LEU A 62 4.14 3.06 -6.70
C LEU A 62 4.56 2.02 -7.73
N SER A 63 5.82 1.61 -7.67
CA SER A 63 6.38 0.55 -8.52
C SER A 63 7.26 -0.39 -7.71
N ILE A 64 7.36 -1.63 -8.17
CA ILE A 64 8.25 -2.63 -7.56
C ILE A 64 9.52 -2.70 -8.40
N LEU A 65 10.68 -2.55 -7.76
CA LEU A 65 11.99 -2.49 -8.44
C LEU A 65 12.33 -3.76 -9.25
N ASN A 66 11.61 -4.86 -9.04
CA ASN A 66 11.82 -6.14 -9.72
C ASN A 66 11.09 -6.29 -11.09
N GLY A 67 10.55 -5.19 -11.65
CA GLY A 67 10.06 -5.16 -13.04
C GLY A 67 8.65 -4.61 -13.22
N TYR A 68 7.86 -4.51 -12.16
CA TYR A 68 6.52 -3.91 -12.21
C TYR A 68 6.60 -2.40 -12.05
N ARG A 69 6.46 -1.69 -13.18
CA ARG A 69 6.58 -0.22 -13.24
C ARG A 69 5.36 0.53 -12.73
N TYR A 70 4.24 -0.16 -12.54
CA TYR A 70 2.98 0.43 -12.17
C TYR A 70 2.25 -0.42 -11.13
N SER A 71 1.34 0.21 -10.41
CA SER A 71 0.35 -0.47 -9.58
C SER A 71 -1.02 0.17 -9.76
N GLY A 72 -2.07 -0.62 -9.51
CA GLY A 72 -3.44 -0.15 -9.70
C GLY A 72 -4.49 -1.09 -9.14
N VAL A 73 -5.74 -0.83 -9.50
CA VAL A 73 -6.90 -1.64 -9.15
C VAL A 73 -7.49 -2.27 -10.41
N LEU A 74 -7.58 -3.60 -10.42
CA LEU A 74 -8.18 -4.41 -11.47
C LEU A 74 -9.53 -4.96 -11.02
N ASP A 75 -10.48 -5.06 -11.94
CA ASP A 75 -11.83 -5.60 -11.71
C ASP A 75 -12.50 -5.03 -10.46
N ASP A 76 -12.30 -3.72 -10.25
CA ASP A 76 -12.89 -2.95 -9.16
C ASP A 76 -12.44 -3.38 -7.73
N ARG A 77 -11.59 -4.40 -7.57
CA ARG A 77 -11.28 -4.93 -6.23
C ARG A 77 -9.84 -5.38 -6.05
N ILE A 78 -9.17 -5.82 -7.09
CA ILE A 78 -7.88 -6.49 -6.97
C ILE A 78 -6.78 -5.45 -7.05
N VAL A 79 -5.95 -5.30 -6.02
CA VAL A 79 -4.76 -4.43 -6.12
C VAL A 79 -3.65 -5.22 -6.82
N ILE A 80 -3.11 -4.65 -7.88
CA ILE A 80 -2.12 -5.31 -8.74
C ILE A 80 -0.82 -4.51 -8.86
N ALA A 81 0.28 -5.23 -9.13
CA ALA A 81 1.45 -4.71 -9.80
C ALA A 81 1.39 -5.09 -11.29
N THR A 82 1.79 -4.19 -12.19
CA THR A 82 1.63 -4.39 -13.64
C THR A 82 2.73 -3.69 -14.45
N ILE A 83 3.02 -4.25 -15.62
CA ILE A 83 3.90 -3.62 -16.62
C ILE A 83 3.14 -2.66 -17.54
N HIS A 84 1.81 -2.65 -17.48
CA HIS A 84 0.95 -1.88 -18.36
C HIS A 84 0.52 -0.55 -17.75
N GLU A 85 0.89 0.56 -18.38
CA GLU A 85 0.59 1.90 -17.90
C GLU A 85 -0.92 2.20 -17.80
N HIS A 86 -1.74 1.68 -18.72
CA HIS A 86 -3.19 1.89 -18.70
C HIS A 86 -3.90 1.25 -17.49
N GLN A 87 -3.21 0.40 -16.74
CA GLN A 87 -3.67 -0.19 -15.49
C GLN A 87 -3.10 0.53 -14.24
N SER A 88 -2.30 1.59 -14.43
CA SER A 88 -1.71 2.36 -13.34
C SER A 88 -2.75 3.28 -12.71
N ASN A 89 -2.71 3.39 -11.37
CA ASN A 89 -3.40 4.43 -10.63
C ASN A 89 -2.39 5.35 -9.93
N GLU A 90 -2.81 6.60 -9.71
CA GLU A 90 -2.18 7.46 -8.72
C GLU A 90 -2.80 7.19 -7.33
N TRP A 91 -1.96 7.28 -6.31
CA TRP A 91 -2.34 7.01 -4.92
C TRP A 91 -2.22 8.27 -4.05
N GLU A 92 -3.08 8.40 -3.07
CA GLU A 92 -2.91 9.25 -1.90
C GLU A 92 -2.38 8.39 -0.76
N ILE A 93 -1.27 8.79 -0.13
CA ILE A 93 -0.68 8.09 1.01
C ILE A 93 -0.86 8.97 2.25
N THR A 94 -1.70 8.53 3.17
CA THR A 94 -2.09 9.30 4.36
C THR A 94 -1.41 8.76 5.60
N SER A 95 -0.78 9.64 6.37
CA SER A 95 -0.08 9.30 7.61
C SER A 95 -1.02 9.06 8.79
N PHE A 96 -0.80 7.96 9.51
CA PHE A 96 -1.48 7.57 10.75
C PHE A 96 -0.48 7.41 11.91
N GLN A 97 0.53 8.29 11.96
CA GLN A 97 1.65 8.21 12.93
C GLN A 97 1.21 8.25 14.40
N TYR A 98 0.03 8.80 14.70
CA TYR A 98 -0.56 8.79 16.04
C TYR A 98 -1.08 7.40 16.47
N GLN A 99 -1.30 6.47 15.53
CA GLN A 99 -1.60 5.06 15.82
C GLN A 99 -0.34 4.18 15.85
N GLY A 100 0.79 4.68 15.35
CA GLY A 100 2.06 3.97 15.38
C GLY A 100 3.08 4.51 14.37
N PRO A 101 4.38 4.28 14.60
CA PRO A 101 5.43 4.83 13.76
C PRO A 101 5.38 4.27 12.34
N ASN A 102 5.51 5.16 11.35
CA ASN A 102 5.55 4.84 9.93
C ASN A 102 4.29 4.13 9.41
N LEU A 103 3.14 4.34 10.06
CA LEU A 103 1.87 3.82 9.58
C LEU A 103 1.20 4.76 8.59
N TYR A 104 0.75 4.17 7.48
CA TYR A 104 0.08 4.89 6.41
C TYR A 104 -1.10 4.09 5.85
N ALA A 105 -2.14 4.79 5.42
CA ALA A 105 -3.15 4.25 4.50
C ALA A 105 -2.76 4.62 3.07
N ILE A 106 -2.95 3.68 2.13
CA ILE A 106 -2.70 3.87 0.70
C ILE A 106 -4.06 3.80 -0.02
N GLN A 107 -4.50 4.90 -0.62
CA GLN A 107 -5.84 5.01 -1.22
C GLN A 107 -5.79 5.63 -2.61
N LEU A 108 -6.79 5.36 -3.45
CA LEU A 108 -6.96 6.07 -4.71
C LEU A 108 -7.14 7.57 -4.43
N VAL A 109 -6.70 8.41 -5.36
CA VAL A 109 -6.79 9.89 -5.23
C VAL A 109 -8.24 10.38 -5.04
N ASP A 110 -9.21 9.68 -5.62
CA ASP A 110 -10.64 9.97 -5.43
C ASP A 110 -11.21 9.48 -4.09
N ARG A 111 -10.38 8.82 -3.28
CA ARG A 111 -10.68 8.24 -1.97
C ARG A 111 -11.79 7.18 -1.98
N SER A 112 -12.12 6.65 -3.15
CA SER A 112 -13.14 5.61 -3.28
C SER A 112 -12.69 4.29 -2.66
N LYS A 113 -11.38 3.98 -2.75
CA LYS A 113 -10.79 2.70 -2.32
C LYS A 113 -9.40 2.87 -1.74
N ALA A 114 -9.06 1.98 -0.84
CA ALA A 114 -7.81 1.87 -0.13
C ALA A 114 -7.32 0.42 -0.13
N TRP A 115 -6.01 0.26 -0.09
CA TRP A 115 -5.38 -1.03 0.12
C TRP A 115 -5.89 -1.62 1.43
N THR A 116 -6.35 -2.85 1.37
CA THR A 116 -6.99 -3.57 2.47
C THR A 116 -6.49 -5.00 2.41
N LEU A 117 -6.00 -5.50 3.54
CA LEU A 117 -5.60 -6.90 3.66
C LEU A 117 -6.85 -7.79 3.73
N ASP A 118 -6.99 -8.66 2.74
CA ASP A 118 -8.04 -9.68 2.71
C ASP A 118 -7.62 -10.91 3.53
N ASN A 119 -8.60 -11.62 4.10
CA ASN A 119 -8.40 -12.87 4.84
C ASN A 119 -7.37 -12.76 5.98
N VAL A 120 -7.53 -11.76 6.85
CA VAL A 120 -6.63 -11.48 8.00
C VAL A 120 -6.51 -12.69 8.95
N ASP A 121 -7.57 -13.49 9.07
CA ASP A 121 -7.65 -14.64 9.98
C ASP A 121 -7.32 -16.00 9.33
N SER A 122 -6.94 -16.02 8.05
CA SER A 122 -6.65 -17.26 7.33
C SER A 122 -5.21 -17.74 7.57
N GLU A 123 -5.01 -19.06 7.50
CA GLU A 123 -3.66 -19.62 7.43
C GLU A 123 -2.99 -19.40 6.07
N GLU A 124 -3.78 -19.04 5.06
CA GLU A 124 -3.30 -18.76 3.72
C GLU A 124 -2.58 -17.40 3.61
N GLN A 125 -1.92 -17.20 2.48
CA GLN A 125 -1.30 -15.94 2.15
C GLN A 125 -2.35 -14.83 2.00
N SER A 126 -2.25 -13.77 2.80
CA SER A 126 -3.16 -12.64 2.70
C SER A 126 -2.91 -11.83 1.43
N ARG A 127 -3.99 -11.50 0.73
CA ARG A 127 -3.96 -10.72 -0.51
C ARG A 127 -4.32 -9.27 -0.22
N ILE A 128 -3.86 -8.34 -1.06
CA ILE A 128 -4.31 -6.95 -1.00
C ILE A 128 -5.48 -6.77 -1.97
N ILE A 129 -6.57 -6.23 -1.44
CA ILE A 129 -7.76 -5.81 -2.17
C ILE A 129 -7.99 -4.31 -1.97
N ALA A 130 -8.87 -3.75 -2.80
CA ALA A 130 -9.25 -2.35 -2.81
C ALA A 130 -10.66 -2.21 -2.22
N GLU A 131 -10.76 -1.68 -1.01
CA GLU A 131 -12.03 -1.43 -0.31
C GLU A 131 -12.07 -0.02 0.25
N ARG A 132 -13.25 0.48 0.61
CA ARG A 132 -13.36 1.80 1.21
C ARG A 132 -12.57 1.87 2.53
N LEU A 133 -11.78 2.94 2.72
CA LEU A 133 -11.11 3.20 4.00
C LEU A 133 -12.16 3.39 5.10
N GLN A 134 -12.06 2.59 6.16
CA GLN A 134 -12.94 2.66 7.32
C GLN A 134 -12.25 3.43 8.44
N LEU A 135 -12.90 4.48 8.92
CA LEU A 135 -12.41 5.32 10.01
C LEU A 135 -13.41 5.31 11.17
N THR A 136 -12.90 5.26 12.40
CA THR A 136 -13.74 5.45 13.60
C THR A 136 -14.24 6.90 13.67
N LYS A 137 -15.25 7.13 14.52
CA LYS A 137 -15.79 8.47 14.78
C LYS A 137 -15.03 9.22 15.88
N ASP A 138 -13.91 8.67 16.37
CA ASP A 138 -13.10 9.27 17.43
C ASP A 138 -12.30 10.47 16.91
N LEU A 139 -11.70 11.23 17.81
CA LEU A 139 -10.82 12.35 17.48
C LEU A 139 -9.44 12.15 18.15
N PRO A 140 -8.36 11.81 17.40
CA PRO A 140 -8.33 11.67 15.94
C PRO A 140 -9.04 10.39 15.45
N PRO A 141 -9.61 10.39 14.22
CA PRO A 141 -10.21 9.20 13.62
C PRO A 141 -9.20 8.06 13.52
N GLN A 142 -9.62 6.82 13.75
CA GLN A 142 -8.72 5.67 13.69
C GLN A 142 -9.02 4.81 12.46
N ALA A 143 -7.99 4.42 11.71
CA ALA A 143 -8.15 3.42 10.66
C ALA A 143 -8.06 2.00 11.22
N LEU A 144 -8.65 1.05 10.50
CA LEU A 144 -8.57 -0.36 10.86
C LEU A 144 -7.15 -0.91 10.60
N PRO A 145 -6.61 -1.78 11.47
CA PRO A 145 -5.23 -2.27 11.33
C PRO A 145 -4.94 -2.92 9.97
N TYR A 146 -5.91 -3.61 9.38
CA TYR A 146 -5.76 -4.29 8.09
C TYR A 146 -5.81 -3.34 6.88
N GLN A 147 -6.00 -2.03 7.11
CA GLN A 147 -5.94 -0.97 6.11
C GLN A 147 -4.72 -0.05 6.32
N LEU A 148 -3.87 -0.38 7.31
CA LEU A 148 -2.66 0.36 7.63
C LEU A 148 -1.42 -0.46 7.27
N PHE A 149 -0.49 0.20 6.60
CA PHE A 149 0.77 -0.38 6.16
C PHE A 149 1.91 0.41 6.74
N GLN A 150 2.91 -0.31 7.24
CA GLN A 150 4.15 0.28 7.67
C GLN A 150 5.07 0.50 6.48
N ILE A 151 5.45 1.75 6.21
CA ILE A 151 6.30 2.12 5.07
C ILE A 151 7.65 2.61 5.60
N ARG A 152 8.72 1.81 5.44
CA ARG A 152 10.06 2.10 5.96
C ARG A 152 11.08 2.23 4.84
N ARG A 153 11.93 3.25 4.91
CA ARG A 153 12.98 3.46 3.91
C ARG A 153 13.99 2.32 3.99
N VAL A 154 14.52 1.88 2.85
CA VAL A 154 15.49 0.76 2.80
C VAL A 154 16.86 1.15 3.37
N ASP A 155 17.22 2.44 3.31
CA ASP A 155 18.53 2.94 3.71
C ASP A 155 18.58 3.46 5.17
N GLU A 156 17.57 3.15 5.98
CA GLU A 156 17.45 3.56 7.39
C GLU A 156 17.63 2.40 8.38
#